data_AF-A0A3M2HLT8-F1
#
_entry.id   AF-A0A3M2HLT8-F1
#
_cell.length_a   1.000
_cell.length_b   1.000
_cell.length_c   1.000
_cell.angle_alpha   90.00
_cell.angle_beta   90.00
_cell.angle_gamma   90.00
#
_symmetry.space_group_name_H-M   'P 1'
#
loop_
_entity.id
_entity.type
_entity.pdbx_description
1 polymer ?
#
loop_
_entity_poly.entity_id
_entity_poly.type
_entity_poly.pdbx_seq_one_letter_code
_entity_poly.pdbx_strand_id
1 'polypeptide(L)'
;MDRIGTGRAAEAEADPEGASEHREIVGSPPMRVTVIGHSCLRIETRAGTILVDPWLSGSCYWRSWWHFPPSAEPDEATLAPDFVYLTHHHFDHFHYPSMRRLDRSARVLIPRFGVDVMAGEVTGLGFRPPRELPHGRPVELGSGVTVASFQYGFDDTAFVVIDGDDSLVDLNDAKTRGRALRQIGRLVGRPTLAFKSHSFAQAYPVQYDADDPADLALVGRHTYLDDFCDTMAELRPRHAVPFGSMVGFLHPESRSVNDHLVTPGEVVAAARARPDLDDTEVVVMAPGDSWDSGSGFALTGVDWYADRERHLAELAERHRPALEARAADEEGRTLDPALFEAHLGRFVREVPRLLARRLVDRPVVFVVPSDPATPYWWVDPARGRVGRSAAPPDDHASLIRVSEAVLADAMAAGILHMVHGSMRIRTHLAAGGVRADLGFWGLLMIWEIGYLPLRRTVWRPRVWVAAARRWRELLDQLPGLARRDPVGHLAERFGATAGDPQ
;
A
#
# COMPACT_ATOMS: atom_id res chain seq x y z
N MET A 1 -41.49 -33.25 61.88
CA MET A 1 -41.45 -34.56 61.21
C MET A 1 -40.15 -34.61 60.44
N ASP A 2 -39.24 -35.43 60.96
CA ASP A 2 -37.88 -35.65 60.48
C ASP A 2 -37.82 -36.17 59.05
N ARG A 3 -36.76 -35.80 58.32
CA ARG A 3 -35.63 -36.70 57.96
C ARG A 3 -34.63 -35.90 57.07
N ILE A 4 -33.42 -35.61 57.57
CA ILE A 4 -32.12 -36.27 57.27
C ILE A 4 -31.82 -36.25 55.75
N GLY A 5 -30.71 -35.78 55.20
CA GLY A 5 -29.39 -35.24 55.58
C GLY A 5 -28.77 -34.75 54.25
N THR A 6 -27.56 -34.21 54.07
CA THR A 6 -26.28 -34.14 54.77
C THR A 6 -25.49 -33.06 54.01
N GLY A 7 -24.70 -32.24 54.72
CA GLY A 7 -23.88 -31.19 54.11
C GLY A 7 -22.63 -31.68 53.38
N ARG A 8 -22.09 -30.79 52.54
CA ARG A 8 -20.66 -30.58 52.21
C ARG A 8 -20.63 -29.30 51.35
N ALA A 9 -20.23 -28.15 51.89
CA ALA A 9 -18.85 -27.70 52.08
C ALA A 9 -18.08 -27.66 50.74
N ALA A 10 -17.74 -26.43 50.35
CA ALA A 10 -16.99 -26.07 49.17
C ALA A 10 -15.61 -26.76 49.14
N GLU A 11 -15.31 -27.45 48.05
CA GLU A 11 -13.95 -27.76 47.64
C GLU A 11 -13.69 -26.97 46.37
N ALA A 12 -12.77 -26.02 46.49
CA ALA A 12 -12.15 -25.36 45.35
C ALA A 12 -11.26 -26.41 44.66
N GLU A 13 -11.68 -26.85 43.48
CA GLU A 13 -10.82 -27.66 42.61
C GLU A 13 -9.70 -26.76 42.07
N ALA A 14 -8.50 -27.02 42.57
CA ALA A 14 -7.25 -26.51 42.04
C ALA A 14 -7.00 -27.14 40.67
N ASP A 15 -6.81 -26.28 39.67
CA ASP A 15 -6.37 -26.62 38.32
C ASP A 15 -4.94 -27.18 38.39
N PRO A 16 -4.65 -28.40 37.92
CA PRO A 16 -3.33 -28.99 38.09
C PRO A 16 -2.35 -28.33 37.11
N GLU A 17 -1.31 -27.71 37.69
CA GLU A 17 -0.11 -27.27 37.00
C GLU A 17 0.45 -28.39 36.13
N GLY A 18 0.21 -28.29 34.81
CA GLY A 18 0.99 -28.98 33.80
C GLY A 18 2.37 -28.34 33.75
N ALA A 19 3.35 -29.03 34.33
CA ALA A 19 4.75 -28.71 34.23
C ALA A 19 5.17 -28.61 32.74
N SER A 20 5.19 -27.39 32.23
CA SER A 20 5.90 -27.02 31.01
C SER A 20 7.38 -27.12 31.34
N GLU A 21 8.04 -28.17 30.87
CA GLU A 21 9.49 -28.26 30.86
C GLU A 21 10.05 -26.97 30.26
N HIS A 22 10.65 -26.14 31.11
CA HIS A 22 11.53 -25.07 30.70
C HIS A 22 12.74 -25.72 30.01
N ARG A 23 12.62 -25.97 28.71
CA ARG A 23 13.80 -26.02 27.86
C ARG A 23 14.38 -24.62 27.88
N GLU A 24 15.51 -24.45 28.56
CA GLU A 24 16.46 -23.40 28.21
C GLU A 24 16.70 -23.51 26.70
N ILE A 25 16.13 -22.58 25.93
CA ILE A 25 16.47 -22.41 24.51
C ILE A 25 17.82 -21.70 24.50
N VAL A 26 18.87 -22.47 24.73
CA VAL A 26 20.23 -22.08 24.36
C VAL A 26 20.28 -22.13 22.83
N GLY A 27 20.26 -20.95 22.20
CA GLY A 27 20.75 -20.77 20.82
C GLY A 27 19.76 -20.90 19.66
N SER A 28 18.53 -20.40 19.73
CA SER A 28 17.82 -20.05 18.49
C SER A 28 18.57 -18.89 17.81
N PRO A 29 18.91 -18.98 16.52
CA PRO A 29 19.62 -17.92 15.84
C PRO A 29 18.78 -16.64 15.84
N PRO A 30 19.45 -15.47 15.90
CA PRO A 30 18.78 -14.17 15.95
C PRO A 30 18.03 -13.88 14.64
N MET A 31 17.26 -12.78 14.60
CA MET A 31 16.34 -12.44 13.51
C MET A 31 16.92 -12.65 12.10
N ARG A 32 16.18 -13.36 11.25
CA ARG A 32 16.50 -13.51 9.82
C ARG A 32 15.39 -12.93 8.96
N VAL A 33 15.79 -12.18 7.94
CA VAL A 33 14.89 -11.47 7.02
C VAL A 33 15.21 -11.92 5.60
N THR A 34 14.21 -12.45 4.89
CA THR A 34 14.33 -12.84 3.48
C THR A 34 13.36 -12.03 2.64
N VAL A 35 13.87 -11.46 1.55
CA VAL A 35 13.03 -10.80 0.53
C VAL A 35 12.38 -11.88 -0.32
N ILE A 36 11.05 -11.96 -0.32
CA ILE A 36 10.31 -12.88 -1.19
C ILE A 36 10.04 -12.24 -2.55
N GLY A 37 9.71 -10.95 -2.56
CA GLY A 37 9.52 -10.16 -3.78
C GLY A 37 8.60 -8.98 -3.56
N HIS A 38 8.74 -7.93 -4.38
CA HIS A 38 8.02 -6.66 -4.24
C HIS A 38 8.04 -6.12 -2.79
N SER A 39 6.94 -6.26 -2.06
CA SER A 39 6.76 -5.80 -0.67
C SER A 39 6.68 -6.96 0.33
N CYS A 40 6.88 -8.19 -0.14
CA CYS A 40 6.78 -9.39 0.67
C CYS A 40 8.12 -9.73 1.37
N LEU A 41 8.09 -9.76 2.70
CA LEU A 41 9.20 -10.20 3.55
C LEU A 41 8.81 -11.45 4.34
N ARG A 42 9.75 -12.39 4.48
CA ARG A 42 9.67 -13.45 5.49
C ARG A 42 10.65 -13.12 6.61
N ILE A 43 10.13 -12.93 7.82
CA ILE A 43 10.91 -12.56 9.00
C ILE A 43 10.83 -13.70 10.00
N GLU A 44 11.93 -14.40 10.21
CA GLU A 44 12.09 -15.47 11.19
C GLU A 44 12.57 -14.84 12.51
N THR A 45 11.82 -15.04 13.59
CA THR A 45 12.09 -14.45 14.91
C THR A 45 12.04 -15.51 16.01
N ARG A 46 12.44 -15.14 17.24
CA ARG A 46 12.26 -16.01 18.42
C ARG A 46 10.79 -16.32 18.79
N ALA A 47 9.83 -15.61 18.20
CA ALA A 47 8.39 -15.85 18.40
C ALA A 47 7.76 -16.68 17.29
N GLY A 48 8.51 -17.02 16.23
CA GLY A 48 8.01 -17.64 15.02
C GLY A 48 8.19 -16.77 13.78
N THR A 49 7.60 -17.20 12.67
CA THR A 49 7.73 -16.56 11.36
C THR A 49 6.62 -15.55 11.10
N ILE A 50 7.01 -14.35 10.67
CA ILE A 50 6.10 -13.28 10.22
C ILE A 50 6.25 -13.14 8.71
N LEU A 51 5.16 -13.34 7.97
CA LEU A 51 5.08 -13.04 6.54
C LEU A 51 4.41 -11.68 6.35
N VAL A 52 5.12 -10.73 5.78
CA VAL A 52 4.62 -9.37 5.52
C VAL A 52 4.13 -9.28 4.07
N ASP A 53 2.97 -8.66 3.83
CA ASP A 53 2.42 -8.30 2.51
C ASP A 53 2.57 -9.38 1.43
N PRO A 54 1.90 -10.54 1.59
CA PRO A 54 2.15 -11.71 0.77
C PRO A 54 1.59 -11.57 -0.65
N TRP A 55 2.36 -10.98 -1.56
CA TRP A 55 2.23 -11.22 -3.01
C TRP A 55 3.26 -12.29 -3.41
N LEU A 56 2.80 -13.54 -3.55
CA LEU A 56 3.66 -14.73 -3.65
C LEU A 56 3.72 -15.33 -5.05
N SER A 57 2.81 -14.93 -5.95
CA SER A 57 2.69 -15.53 -7.28
C SER A 57 1.74 -14.71 -8.16
N GLY A 58 1.91 -14.85 -9.47
CA GLY A 58 1.01 -14.29 -10.46
C GLY A 58 1.10 -12.77 -10.57
N SER A 59 -0.01 -12.15 -10.99
CA SER A 59 -0.11 -10.73 -11.30
C SER A 59 -1.16 -10.04 -10.45
N CYS A 60 -1.02 -8.75 -10.18
CA CYS A 60 -2.10 -7.91 -9.66
C CYS A 60 -2.56 -6.86 -10.71
N TYR A 61 -3.63 -6.12 -10.37
CA TYR A 61 -4.21 -5.05 -11.18
C TYR A 61 -4.53 -5.42 -12.64
N TRP A 62 -5.47 -6.34 -12.84
CA TRP A 62 -5.89 -6.80 -14.18
C TRP A 62 -4.71 -7.19 -15.09
N ARG A 63 -3.76 -7.93 -14.52
CA ARG A 63 -2.52 -8.41 -15.17
C ARG A 63 -1.55 -7.33 -15.61
N SER A 64 -1.65 -6.12 -15.07
CA SER A 64 -0.66 -5.08 -15.35
C SER A 64 0.66 -5.37 -14.63
N TRP A 65 0.60 -5.61 -13.33
CA TRP A 65 1.78 -5.73 -12.47
C TRP A 65 2.21 -7.19 -12.34
N TRP A 66 3.49 -7.45 -12.48
CA TRP A 66 4.13 -8.75 -12.30
C TRP A 66 5.40 -8.60 -11.47
N HIS A 67 5.82 -9.65 -10.76
CA HIS A 67 7.07 -9.61 -10.02
C HIS A 67 8.26 -9.38 -10.96
N PHE A 68 9.03 -8.32 -10.68
CA PHE A 68 10.32 -8.09 -11.33
C PHE A 68 11.32 -7.49 -10.32
N PRO A 69 12.38 -8.22 -9.93
CA PRO A 69 12.78 -9.53 -10.46
C PRO A 69 11.76 -10.64 -10.17
N PRO A 70 11.78 -11.74 -10.95
CA PRO A 70 10.88 -12.86 -10.71
C PRO A 70 11.13 -13.49 -9.33
N SER A 71 10.05 -13.79 -8.61
CA SER A 71 10.08 -14.56 -7.37
C SER A 71 9.97 -16.07 -7.64
N ALA A 72 10.60 -16.88 -6.79
CA ALA A 72 10.39 -18.32 -6.78
C ALA A 72 8.98 -18.66 -6.28
N GLU A 73 8.46 -19.83 -6.65
CA GLU A 73 7.24 -20.34 -6.01
C GLU A 73 7.48 -20.53 -4.50
N PRO A 74 6.52 -20.14 -3.65
CA PRO A 74 6.68 -20.26 -2.20
C PRO A 74 6.78 -21.72 -1.78
N ASP A 75 7.72 -22.01 -0.89
CA ASP A 75 7.85 -23.29 -0.21
C ASP A 75 6.73 -23.49 0.84
N GLU A 76 6.61 -24.71 1.36
CA GLU A 76 5.60 -25.04 2.38
C GLU A 76 5.73 -24.17 3.63
N ALA A 77 6.97 -23.84 4.04
CA ALA A 77 7.22 -22.99 5.20
C ALA A 77 6.71 -21.55 5.00
N THR A 78 6.86 -21.00 3.79
CA THR A 78 6.32 -19.69 3.43
C THR A 78 4.79 -19.69 3.37
N LEU A 79 4.19 -20.82 3.02
CA LEU A 79 2.73 -20.98 3.00
C LEU A 79 2.12 -21.23 4.39
N ALA A 80 2.91 -21.61 5.39
CA ALA A 80 2.46 -21.86 6.76
C ALA A 80 3.18 -20.97 7.80
N PRO A 81 3.09 -19.63 7.70
CA PRO A 81 3.71 -18.74 8.69
C PRO A 81 2.90 -18.71 9.99
N ASP A 82 3.56 -18.45 11.12
CA ASP A 82 2.89 -18.26 12.41
C ASP A 82 2.04 -16.97 12.42
N PHE A 83 2.57 -15.92 11.79
CA PHE A 83 1.94 -14.61 11.68
C PHE A 83 1.95 -14.12 10.23
N VAL A 84 0.90 -13.39 9.86
CA VAL A 84 0.85 -12.60 8.63
C VAL A 84 0.65 -11.14 9.01
N TYR A 85 1.41 -10.22 8.45
CA TYR A 85 1.16 -8.78 8.60
C TYR A 85 0.77 -8.18 7.25
N LEU A 86 -0.32 -7.41 7.23
CA LEU A 86 -0.78 -6.68 6.04
C LEU A 86 -0.67 -5.19 6.31
N THR A 87 0.16 -4.46 5.55
CA THR A 87 0.37 -3.02 5.71
C THR A 87 -0.87 -2.23 5.32
N HIS A 88 -1.50 -2.56 4.19
CA HIS A 88 -2.67 -1.86 3.64
C HIS A 88 -3.43 -2.70 2.60
N HIS A 89 -4.49 -2.15 1.98
CA HIS A 89 -5.47 -2.89 1.18
C HIS A 89 -5.14 -2.99 -0.33
N HIS A 90 -4.05 -2.39 -0.80
CA HIS A 90 -3.63 -2.49 -2.21
C HIS A 90 -3.27 -3.93 -2.60
N PHE A 91 -3.52 -4.30 -3.87
CA PHE A 91 -3.53 -5.70 -4.31
C PHE A 91 -2.14 -6.35 -4.44
N ASP A 92 -1.10 -5.55 -4.50
CA ASP A 92 0.31 -5.91 -4.42
C ASP A 92 0.81 -6.12 -2.97
N HIS A 93 -0.03 -5.83 -1.97
CA HIS A 93 0.26 -6.05 -0.54
C HIS A 93 -0.73 -7.06 0.06
N PHE A 94 -2.02 -6.77 -0.05
CA PHE A 94 -3.10 -7.67 0.33
C PHE A 94 -3.56 -8.50 -0.87
N HIS A 95 -2.66 -9.35 -1.37
CA HIS A 95 -2.92 -10.15 -2.56
C HIS A 95 -3.82 -11.36 -2.24
N TYR A 96 -5.12 -11.22 -2.54
CA TYR A 96 -6.16 -12.21 -2.29
C TYR A 96 -5.81 -13.64 -2.77
N PRO A 97 -5.28 -13.86 -3.99
CA PRO A 97 -4.86 -15.19 -4.42
C PRO A 97 -3.78 -15.82 -3.54
N SER A 98 -2.77 -15.05 -3.10
CA SER A 98 -1.75 -15.54 -2.16
C SER A 98 -2.36 -15.88 -0.82
N MET A 99 -3.17 -14.96 -0.27
CA MET A 99 -3.84 -15.15 1.01
C MET A 99 -4.68 -16.43 1.01
N ARG A 100 -5.29 -16.78 -0.12
CA ARG A 100 -6.04 -18.03 -0.24
C ARG A 100 -5.19 -19.30 -0.12
N ARG A 101 -3.90 -19.24 -0.48
CA ARG A 101 -2.94 -20.35 -0.39
C ARG A 101 -2.35 -20.55 1.01
N LEU A 102 -2.39 -19.54 1.88
CA LEU A 102 -1.78 -19.61 3.21
C LEU A 102 -2.56 -20.50 4.19
N ASP A 103 -1.84 -21.12 5.12
CA ASP A 103 -2.42 -21.85 6.24
C ASP A 103 -3.35 -20.95 7.07
N ARG A 104 -4.56 -21.45 7.36
CA ARG A 104 -5.60 -20.69 8.08
C ARG A 104 -5.39 -20.62 9.59
N SER A 105 -4.40 -21.34 10.11
CA SER A 105 -3.96 -21.22 11.50
C SER A 105 -3.10 -19.97 11.73
N ALA A 106 -2.53 -19.38 10.68
CA ALA A 106 -1.73 -18.17 10.75
C ALA A 106 -2.49 -17.03 11.44
N ARG A 107 -1.82 -16.34 12.37
CA ARG A 107 -2.39 -15.20 13.09
C ARG A 107 -2.19 -13.93 12.26
N VAL A 108 -3.28 -13.42 11.67
CA VAL A 108 -3.21 -12.19 10.88
C VAL A 108 -3.18 -10.97 11.80
N LEU A 109 -2.20 -10.11 11.55
CA LEU A 109 -1.97 -8.81 12.17
C LEU A 109 -2.28 -7.72 11.13
N ILE A 110 -3.03 -6.69 11.52
CA ILE A 110 -3.33 -5.55 10.63
C ILE A 110 -3.20 -4.23 11.40
N PRO A 111 -2.97 -3.10 10.73
CA PRO A 111 -3.05 -1.79 11.35
C PRO A 111 -4.48 -1.48 11.83
N ARG A 112 -4.60 -0.82 12.98
CA ARG A 112 -5.87 -0.29 13.48
C ARG A 112 -6.24 1.03 12.79
N PHE A 113 -6.72 0.95 11.55
CA PHE A 113 -7.28 2.11 10.84
C PHE A 113 -8.59 2.61 11.47
N GLY A 114 -9.03 3.82 11.06
CA GLY A 114 -10.32 4.38 11.50
C GLY A 114 -11.52 3.57 10.99
N VAL A 115 -11.31 2.74 9.98
CA VAL A 115 -12.27 1.81 9.38
C VAL A 115 -11.88 0.36 9.65
N ASP A 116 -12.81 -0.56 9.36
CA ASP A 116 -12.73 -2.00 9.63
C ASP A 116 -12.82 -2.86 8.36
N VAL A 117 -12.67 -2.26 7.17
CA VAL A 117 -12.76 -2.96 5.87
C VAL A 117 -11.75 -4.12 5.79
N MET A 118 -10.46 -3.86 6.03
CA MET A 118 -9.43 -4.92 6.02
C MET A 118 -9.71 -6.05 7.02
N ALA A 119 -10.27 -5.73 8.19
CA ALA A 119 -10.63 -6.74 9.18
C ALA A 119 -11.73 -7.69 8.65
N GLY A 120 -12.71 -7.10 7.96
CA GLY A 120 -13.78 -7.84 7.28
C GLY A 120 -13.24 -8.69 6.13
N GLU A 121 -12.35 -8.15 5.31
CA GLU A 121 -11.74 -8.86 4.17
C GLU A 121 -10.91 -10.07 4.62
N VAL A 122 -10.07 -9.91 5.65
CA VAL A 122 -9.29 -11.01 6.25
C VAL A 122 -10.22 -12.11 6.76
N THR A 123 -11.27 -11.73 7.48
CA THR A 123 -12.25 -12.70 8.01
C THR A 123 -13.00 -13.40 6.86
N GLY A 124 -13.37 -12.65 5.81
CA GLY A 124 -14.04 -13.18 4.62
C GLY A 124 -13.20 -14.18 3.82
N LEU A 125 -11.87 -14.15 3.96
CA LEU A 125 -10.95 -15.13 3.39
C LEU A 125 -10.82 -16.42 4.24
N GLY A 126 -11.50 -16.48 5.39
CA GLY A 126 -11.54 -17.64 6.28
C GLY A 126 -10.47 -17.67 7.38
N PHE A 127 -9.76 -16.56 7.60
CA PHE A 127 -8.87 -16.42 8.75
C PHE A 127 -9.66 -16.10 10.02
N ARG A 128 -9.03 -16.32 11.17
CA ARG A 128 -9.54 -15.80 12.45
C ARG A 128 -9.61 -14.27 12.38
N PRO A 129 -10.51 -13.62 13.15
CA PRO A 129 -10.54 -12.16 13.24
C PRO A 129 -9.14 -11.61 13.52
N PRO A 130 -8.62 -10.68 12.70
CA PRO A 130 -7.23 -10.26 12.80
C PRO A 130 -6.97 -9.47 14.10
N ARG A 131 -5.73 -9.55 14.59
CA ARG A 131 -5.28 -8.70 15.69
C ARG A 131 -4.88 -7.34 15.13
N GLU A 132 -5.63 -6.33 15.52
CA GLU A 132 -5.34 -4.97 15.10
C GLU A 132 -4.28 -4.30 15.97
N LEU A 133 -3.25 -3.75 15.34
CA LEU A 133 -2.13 -3.08 15.99
C LEU A 133 -2.41 -1.57 16.10
N PRO A 134 -2.58 -1.01 17.33
CA PRO A 134 -2.82 0.41 17.50
C PRO A 134 -1.61 1.26 17.12
N HIS A 135 -1.86 2.43 16.52
CA HIS A 135 -0.82 3.38 16.14
C HIS A 135 0.21 3.63 17.23
N GLY A 136 1.47 3.37 16.89
CA GLY A 136 2.66 3.61 17.69
C GLY A 136 2.68 2.88 19.03
N ARG A 137 1.85 1.85 19.21
CA ARG A 137 1.83 1.02 20.42
C ARG A 137 2.59 -0.29 20.15
N PRO A 138 3.71 -0.53 20.84
CA PRO A 138 4.38 -1.82 20.79
C PRO A 138 3.51 -2.94 21.35
N VAL A 139 3.62 -4.11 20.73
CA VAL A 139 2.82 -5.30 21.00
C VAL A 139 3.74 -6.52 21.02
N GLU A 140 3.77 -7.24 22.13
CA GLU A 140 4.54 -8.49 22.21
C GLU A 140 3.81 -9.64 21.48
N LEU A 141 4.59 -10.41 20.70
CA LEU A 141 4.12 -11.63 20.03
C LEU A 141 4.47 -12.91 20.82
N GLY A 142 5.47 -12.83 21.69
CA GLY A 142 6.01 -13.93 22.49
C GLY A 142 7.53 -13.89 22.52
N SER A 143 8.17 -14.60 23.45
CA SER A 143 9.63 -14.69 23.55
C SER A 143 10.34 -13.32 23.60
N GLY A 144 9.69 -12.24 24.05
CA GLY A 144 10.27 -10.89 24.00
C GLY A 144 10.36 -10.26 22.60
N VAL A 145 9.80 -10.88 21.55
CA VAL A 145 9.66 -10.26 20.23
C VAL A 145 8.52 -9.26 20.27
N THR A 146 8.81 -8.03 19.85
CA THR A 146 7.87 -6.91 19.86
C THR A 146 7.64 -6.41 18.45
N VAL A 147 6.38 -6.15 18.11
CA VAL A 147 6.00 -5.50 16.86
C VAL A 147 5.24 -4.21 17.11
N ALA A 148 5.34 -3.27 16.18
CA ALA A 148 4.56 -2.03 16.23
C ALA A 148 4.11 -1.61 14.82
N SER A 149 2.97 -0.92 14.78
CA SER A 149 2.34 -0.44 13.56
C SER A 149 2.19 1.08 13.64
N PHE A 150 2.63 1.79 12.60
CA PHE A 150 2.60 3.24 12.51
C PHE A 150 1.83 3.67 11.25
N GLN A 151 0.51 3.79 11.40
CA GLN A 151 -0.38 4.28 10.35
C GLN A 151 -0.04 5.72 9.95
N TYR A 152 -0.12 6.00 8.66
CA TYR A 152 0.07 7.31 8.03
C TYR A 152 -0.97 7.46 6.90
N GLY A 153 -1.51 8.65 6.63
CA GLY A 153 -2.56 8.77 5.61
C GLY A 153 -3.86 8.00 5.94
N PHE A 154 -4.66 7.57 4.98
CA PHE A 154 -5.94 6.91 5.31
C PHE A 154 -5.82 5.39 5.47
N ASP A 155 -4.75 4.84 4.93
CA ASP A 155 -4.58 3.44 4.53
C ASP A 155 -3.13 2.97 4.58
N ASP A 156 -2.12 3.83 4.61
CA ASP A 156 -0.72 3.39 4.69
C ASP A 156 -0.25 3.09 6.11
N THR A 157 0.78 2.25 6.24
CA THR A 157 1.40 1.93 7.52
C THR A 157 2.85 1.50 7.38
N ALA A 158 3.70 2.02 8.27
CA ALA A 158 5.01 1.44 8.55
C ALA A 158 4.95 0.35 9.64
N PHE A 159 5.68 -0.73 9.45
CA PHE A 159 5.78 -1.86 10.36
C PHE A 159 7.14 -1.91 11.04
N VAL A 160 7.15 -2.28 12.31
CA VAL A 160 8.37 -2.42 13.10
C VAL A 160 8.39 -3.79 13.74
N VAL A 161 9.53 -4.47 13.65
CA VAL A 161 9.84 -5.71 14.37
C VAL A 161 11.10 -5.47 15.19
N ILE A 162 11.08 -5.86 16.47
CA ILE A 162 12.21 -5.79 17.39
C ILE A 162 12.38 -7.18 17.99
N ASP A 163 13.57 -7.74 17.81
CA ASP A 163 13.95 -9.05 18.35
C ASP A 163 15.38 -8.99 18.92
N GLY A 164 15.47 -8.85 20.25
CA GLY A 164 16.76 -8.66 20.93
C GLY A 164 17.38 -7.30 20.60
N ASP A 165 18.62 -7.30 20.15
CA ASP A 165 19.36 -6.10 19.75
C ASP A 165 19.07 -5.65 18.31
N ASP A 166 18.33 -6.46 17.56
CA ASP A 166 18.02 -6.17 16.17
C ASP A 166 16.62 -5.62 15.99
N SER A 167 16.51 -4.71 15.03
CA SER A 167 15.24 -4.11 14.66
C SER A 167 15.13 -3.88 13.16
N LEU A 168 13.92 -4.09 12.66
CA LEU A 168 13.53 -3.86 11.28
C LEU A 168 12.42 -2.81 11.25
N VAL A 169 12.59 -1.82 10.39
CA VAL A 169 11.57 -0.81 10.07
C VAL A 169 11.20 -0.97 8.60
N ASP A 170 10.02 -1.53 8.32
CA ASP A 170 9.48 -1.59 6.97
C ASP A 170 8.50 -0.42 6.77
N LEU A 171 8.97 0.61 6.07
CA LEU A 171 8.14 1.75 5.70
C LEU A 171 7.26 1.43 4.50
N ASN A 172 7.68 0.47 3.67
CA ASN A 172 6.98 0.11 2.45
C ASN A 172 6.55 1.38 1.67
N ASP A 173 5.26 1.56 1.40
CA ASP A 173 4.70 2.72 0.71
C ASP A 173 4.44 3.95 1.57
N ALA A 174 4.46 3.79 2.90
CA ALA A 174 4.17 4.88 3.80
C ALA A 174 5.19 6.01 3.64
N LYS A 175 4.70 7.16 3.16
CA LYS A 175 5.48 8.41 3.06
C LYS A 175 5.60 9.11 4.42
N THR A 176 5.93 8.33 5.45
CA THR A 176 6.05 8.75 6.84
C THR A 176 7.25 9.67 7.01
N ARG A 177 7.02 10.87 7.56
CA ARG A 177 8.05 11.93 7.66
C ARG A 177 7.97 12.68 8.99
N GLY A 178 8.96 13.53 9.25
CA GLY A 178 8.87 14.54 10.29
C GLY A 178 8.61 13.96 11.68
N ARG A 179 7.63 14.51 12.42
CA ARG A 179 7.33 14.06 13.79
C ARG A 179 6.81 12.62 13.81
N ALA A 180 6.12 12.19 12.76
CA ALA A 180 5.67 10.80 12.65
C ALA A 180 6.88 9.85 12.49
N LEU A 181 7.83 10.17 11.62
CA LEU A 181 9.05 9.36 11.43
C LEU A 181 9.94 9.34 12.68
N ARG A 182 10.10 10.49 13.35
CA ARG A 182 10.82 10.55 14.64
C ARG A 182 10.16 9.73 15.73
N GLN A 183 8.86 9.46 15.65
CA GLN A 183 8.20 8.58 16.61
C GLN A 183 8.68 7.14 16.44
N ILE A 184 8.90 6.69 15.20
CA ILE A 184 9.48 5.38 14.89
C ILE A 184 10.91 5.33 15.43
N GLY A 185 11.74 6.31 15.07
CA GLY A 185 13.14 6.38 15.54
C GLY A 185 13.28 6.41 17.07
N ARG A 186 12.35 7.02 17.81
CA ARG A 186 12.35 6.97 19.29
C ARG A 186 12.05 5.59 19.87
N LEU A 187 11.32 4.75 19.14
CA LEU A 187 11.00 3.39 19.57
C LEU A 187 12.19 2.45 19.34
N VAL A 188 12.81 2.54 18.17
CA VAL A 188 13.85 1.58 17.73
C VAL A 188 15.28 2.07 17.94
N GLY A 189 15.46 3.36 18.21
CA GLY A 189 16.78 3.98 18.21
C GLY A 189 17.37 3.99 16.80
N ARG A 190 18.44 3.21 16.59
CA ARG A 190 19.09 3.04 15.29
C ARG A 190 18.68 1.69 14.69
N PRO A 191 17.82 1.64 13.66
CA PRO A 191 17.37 0.38 13.08
C PRO A 191 18.53 -0.46 12.55
N THR A 192 18.43 -1.79 12.62
CA THR A 192 19.37 -2.67 11.91
C THR A 192 19.08 -2.62 10.42
N LEU A 193 17.81 -2.79 10.04
CA LEU A 193 17.32 -2.73 8.67
C LEU A 193 16.20 -1.70 8.54
N ALA A 194 16.21 -0.93 7.44
CA ALA A 194 15.05 -0.14 7.02
C ALA A 194 14.72 -0.41 5.55
N PHE A 195 13.46 -0.75 5.27
CA PHE A 195 12.94 -1.02 3.94
C PHE A 195 12.00 0.11 3.52
N LYS A 196 12.07 0.58 2.27
CA LYS A 196 11.21 1.66 1.77
C LYS A 196 11.02 1.61 0.25
N SER A 197 9.81 1.93 -0.21
CA SER A 197 9.53 2.14 -1.63
C SER A 197 10.27 3.33 -2.21
N HIS A 198 10.81 3.10 -3.42
CA HIS A 198 11.71 4.04 -4.09
C HIS A 198 11.24 4.43 -5.50
N SER A 199 10.03 4.01 -5.89
CA SER A 199 9.41 4.41 -7.14
C SER A 199 7.92 4.69 -6.94
N PHE A 200 7.25 5.13 -8.01
CA PHE A 200 5.83 5.45 -7.97
C PHE A 200 4.98 4.20 -8.12
N ALA A 201 3.83 4.19 -7.44
CA ALA A 201 2.82 3.14 -7.49
C ALA A 201 1.48 3.64 -8.06
N GLN A 202 1.48 4.86 -8.62
CA GLN A 202 0.29 5.53 -9.16
C GLN A 202 0.53 6.05 -10.57
N ALA A 203 -0.53 6.13 -11.37
CA ALA A 203 -0.47 6.49 -12.79
C ALA A 203 0.08 7.91 -13.05
N TYR A 204 -0.14 8.85 -12.12
CA TYR A 204 0.34 10.21 -12.27
C TYR A 204 1.86 10.31 -11.96
N PRO A 205 2.65 11.05 -12.76
CA PRO A 205 2.30 11.75 -14.01
C PRO A 205 2.56 10.91 -15.27
N VAL A 206 3.08 9.70 -15.15
CA VAL A 206 3.61 8.90 -16.28
C VAL A 206 2.55 8.54 -17.31
N GLN A 207 1.32 8.28 -16.86
CA GLN A 207 0.19 7.92 -17.69
C GLN A 207 -0.68 9.12 -18.09
N TYR A 208 -0.14 10.32 -17.96
CA TYR A 208 -0.84 11.56 -18.16
C TYR A 208 -0.23 12.37 -19.31
N ASP A 209 -1.09 13.07 -20.03
CA ASP A 209 -0.74 14.21 -20.87
C ASP A 209 -1.59 15.41 -20.43
N ALA A 210 -1.16 16.63 -20.78
CA ALA A 210 -1.81 17.85 -20.29
C ALA A 210 -1.69 19.00 -21.29
N ASP A 211 -2.71 19.86 -21.32
CA ASP A 211 -2.66 21.14 -22.04
C ASP A 211 -1.59 22.08 -21.47
N ASP A 212 -1.42 22.05 -20.14
CA ASP A 212 -0.38 22.80 -19.43
C ASP A 212 0.67 21.82 -18.87
N PRO A 213 1.92 21.84 -19.36
CA PRO A 213 2.99 20.99 -18.83
C PRO A 213 3.25 21.16 -17.33
N ALA A 214 2.91 22.31 -16.72
CA ALA A 214 3.04 22.52 -15.28
C ALA A 214 2.15 21.56 -14.47
N ASP A 215 1.02 21.11 -15.04
CA ASP A 215 0.13 20.13 -14.40
C ASP A 215 0.77 18.74 -14.30
N LEU A 216 1.90 18.48 -14.98
CA LEU A 216 2.65 17.22 -14.91
C LEU A 216 3.89 17.31 -14.02
N ALA A 217 4.18 18.48 -13.43
CA ALA A 217 5.42 18.76 -12.72
C ALA A 217 5.33 18.55 -11.19
N LEU A 218 4.22 18.01 -10.67
CA LEU A 218 4.03 17.89 -9.22
C LEU A 218 4.98 16.88 -8.58
N VAL A 219 5.32 15.81 -9.29
CA VAL A 219 6.33 14.83 -8.90
C VAL A 219 7.12 14.36 -10.10
N GLY A 220 8.35 13.92 -9.84
CA GLY A 220 9.20 13.29 -10.84
C GLY A 220 10.01 12.15 -10.25
N ARG A 221 10.92 11.59 -11.04
CA ARG A 221 11.82 10.51 -10.59
C ARG A 221 12.67 10.92 -9.36
N HIS A 222 13.19 12.16 -9.37
CA HIS A 222 14.00 12.70 -8.29
C HIS A 222 13.22 12.76 -6.97
N THR A 223 11.91 13.03 -7.02
CA THR A 223 11.04 13.07 -5.84
C THR A 223 11.13 11.80 -4.99
N TYR A 224 11.17 10.63 -5.63
CA TYR A 224 11.25 9.34 -4.93
C TYR A 224 12.66 9.03 -4.44
N LEU A 225 13.70 9.48 -5.16
CA LEU A 225 15.09 9.37 -4.72
C LEU A 225 15.33 10.23 -3.47
N ASP A 226 14.87 11.47 -3.50
CA ASP A 226 14.99 12.41 -2.38
C ASP A 226 14.19 11.91 -1.17
N ASP A 227 12.95 11.44 -1.36
CA ASP A 227 12.15 10.86 -0.28
C ASP A 227 12.84 9.66 0.37
N PHE A 228 13.46 8.77 -0.42
CA PHE A 228 14.24 7.67 0.12
C PHE A 228 15.41 8.18 0.95
N CYS A 229 16.27 9.02 0.38
CA CYS A 229 17.46 9.54 1.03
C CYS A 229 17.13 10.32 2.31
N ASP A 230 16.16 11.23 2.27
CA ASP A 230 15.75 12.05 3.40
C ASP A 230 15.18 11.20 4.55
N THR A 231 14.40 10.17 4.21
CA THR A 231 13.87 9.23 5.20
C THR A 231 15.00 8.46 5.88
N MET A 232 15.98 7.98 5.13
CA MET A 232 17.12 7.24 5.67
C MET A 232 18.06 8.15 6.48
N ALA A 233 18.22 9.41 6.10
CA ALA A 233 19.00 10.39 6.84
C ALA A 233 18.36 10.70 8.21
N GLU A 234 17.03 10.70 8.29
CA GLU A 234 16.30 10.89 9.56
C GLU A 234 16.29 9.63 10.44
N LEU A 235 16.12 8.43 9.86
CA LEU A 235 16.12 7.16 10.61
C LEU A 235 17.52 6.65 10.98
N ARG A 236 18.53 6.98 10.18
CA ARG A 236 19.94 6.55 10.29
C ARG A 236 20.12 5.03 10.49
N PRO A 237 19.46 4.16 9.71
CA PRO A 237 19.59 2.71 9.89
C PRO A 237 21.05 2.24 9.67
N ARG A 238 21.39 1.04 10.14
CA ARG A 238 22.68 0.42 9.76
C ARG A 238 22.67 0.08 8.28
N HIS A 239 21.59 -0.57 7.83
CA HIS A 239 21.39 -0.92 6.44
C HIS A 239 20.03 -0.42 5.94
N ALA A 240 20.03 0.29 4.81
CA ALA A 240 18.83 0.72 4.11
C ALA A 240 18.64 -0.10 2.84
N VAL A 241 17.42 -0.58 2.61
CA VAL A 241 17.09 -1.46 1.48
C VAL A 241 16.04 -0.78 0.60
N PRO A 242 16.36 -0.43 -0.66
CA PRO A 242 15.35 -0.07 -1.66
C PRO A 242 14.42 -1.28 -1.85
N PHE A 243 13.16 -1.12 -1.49
CA PHE A 243 12.17 -2.19 -1.40
C PHE A 243 10.84 -1.76 -2.02
N GLY A 244 9.80 -2.60 -2.06
CA GLY A 244 8.44 -2.18 -2.43
C GLY A 244 8.23 -1.57 -3.83
N SER A 245 9.21 -1.72 -4.73
CA SER A 245 9.13 -1.26 -6.12
C SER A 245 9.55 -2.35 -7.12
N MET A 246 9.68 -3.61 -6.67
CA MET A 246 10.13 -4.73 -7.53
C MET A 246 8.98 -5.25 -8.40
N VAL A 247 8.62 -4.46 -9.40
CA VAL A 247 7.50 -4.72 -10.32
C VAL A 247 7.91 -4.52 -11.77
N GLY A 248 7.36 -5.36 -12.65
CA GLY A 248 7.40 -5.21 -14.10
C GLY A 248 5.98 -5.08 -14.65
N PHE A 249 5.75 -4.05 -15.48
CA PHE A 249 4.47 -3.83 -16.13
C PHE A 249 4.44 -4.55 -17.48
N LEU A 250 3.69 -5.64 -17.59
CA LEU A 250 3.72 -6.48 -18.80
C LEU A 250 2.52 -6.28 -19.72
N HIS A 251 1.40 -5.76 -19.19
CA HIS A 251 0.22 -5.48 -20.00
C HIS A 251 0.52 -4.40 -21.06
N PRO A 252 0.06 -4.54 -22.32
CA PRO A 252 0.35 -3.58 -23.39
C PRO A 252 0.04 -2.11 -23.03
N GLU A 253 -1.06 -1.87 -22.32
CA GLU A 253 -1.48 -0.51 -21.89
C GLU A 253 -0.54 0.13 -20.87
N SER A 254 0.16 -0.67 -20.06
CA SER A 254 1.04 -0.21 -18.98
C SER A 254 2.53 -0.44 -19.27
N ARG A 255 2.90 -1.14 -20.34
CA ARG A 255 4.29 -1.55 -20.59
C ARG A 255 5.28 -0.38 -20.67
N SER A 256 4.85 0.75 -21.21
CA SER A 256 5.69 1.96 -21.30
C SER A 256 6.11 2.51 -19.93
N VAL A 257 5.39 2.17 -18.85
CA VAL A 257 5.67 2.66 -17.51
C VAL A 257 7.01 2.17 -16.96
N ASN A 258 7.48 1.01 -17.43
CA ASN A 258 8.77 0.45 -16.99
C ASN A 258 9.93 1.43 -17.20
N ASP A 259 9.89 2.23 -18.27
CA ASP A 259 10.95 3.19 -18.61
C ASP A 259 11.08 4.32 -17.57
N HIS A 260 10.00 4.57 -16.83
CA HIS A 260 9.92 5.63 -15.84
C HIS A 260 10.22 5.15 -14.42
N LEU A 261 10.32 3.84 -14.16
CA LEU A 261 10.66 3.29 -12.85
C LEU A 261 12.05 3.72 -12.40
N VAL A 262 12.16 4.12 -11.13
CA VAL A 262 13.43 4.40 -10.45
C VAL A 262 14.02 3.06 -10.02
N THR A 263 15.24 2.77 -10.46
CA THR A 263 15.89 1.50 -10.18
C THR A 263 16.63 1.50 -8.84
N PRO A 264 16.85 0.33 -8.20
CA PRO A 264 17.65 0.25 -6.98
C PRO A 264 19.08 0.81 -7.16
N GLY A 265 19.68 0.63 -8.33
CA GLY A 265 21.01 1.19 -8.65
C GLY A 265 21.05 2.71 -8.62
N GLU A 266 19.98 3.38 -9.07
CA GLU A 266 19.85 4.84 -8.97
C GLU A 266 19.71 5.31 -7.52
N VAL A 267 19.00 4.54 -6.67
CA VAL A 267 18.89 4.84 -5.23
C VAL A 267 20.26 4.75 -4.56
N VAL A 268 21.05 3.72 -4.86
CA VAL A 268 22.43 3.58 -4.36
C VAL A 268 23.28 4.76 -4.82
N ALA A 269 23.18 5.17 -6.08
CA ALA A 269 23.92 6.32 -6.60
C ALA A 269 23.51 7.64 -5.91
N ALA A 270 22.21 7.86 -5.71
CA ALA A 270 21.69 9.04 -5.02
C ALA A 270 22.14 9.09 -3.55
N ALA A 271 22.10 7.95 -2.84
CA ALA A 271 22.54 7.87 -1.45
C ALA A 271 24.05 8.12 -1.30
N ARG A 272 24.88 7.62 -2.22
CA ARG A 272 26.33 7.88 -2.22
C ARG A 272 26.69 9.35 -2.43
N ALA A 273 25.79 10.14 -3.02
CA ALA A 273 25.98 11.57 -3.23
C ALA A 273 25.59 12.42 -1.99
N ARG A 274 25.13 11.79 -0.90
CA ARG A 274 24.56 12.44 0.29
C ARG A 274 25.43 12.17 1.53
N PRO A 275 26.22 13.16 2.01
CA PRO A 275 27.11 12.97 3.17
C PRO A 275 26.39 12.63 4.47
N ASP A 276 25.12 13.03 4.61
CA ASP A 276 24.27 12.68 5.75
C ASP A 276 23.86 11.20 5.79
N LEU A 277 24.21 10.42 4.75
CA LEU A 277 24.03 8.98 4.66
C LEU A 277 25.34 8.17 4.78
N ASP A 278 26.49 8.81 5.05
CA ASP A 278 27.79 8.12 5.14
C ASP A 278 27.82 6.99 6.19
N ASP A 279 27.00 7.10 7.23
CA ASP A 279 26.86 6.08 8.28
C ASP A 279 25.87 4.94 7.93
N THR A 280 25.16 5.04 6.79
CA THR A 280 24.10 4.09 6.38
C THR A 280 24.54 3.32 5.14
N GLU A 281 24.62 2.00 5.24
CA GLU A 281 24.89 1.17 4.07
C GLU A 281 23.61 0.94 3.26
N VAL A 282 23.56 1.38 2.00
CA VAL A 282 22.44 1.07 1.10
C VAL A 282 22.70 -0.27 0.40
N VAL A 283 21.88 -1.27 0.70
CA VAL A 283 22.02 -2.64 0.21
C VAL A 283 20.86 -2.98 -0.72
N VAL A 284 21.17 -3.41 -1.94
CA VAL A 284 20.16 -3.90 -2.89
C VAL A 284 19.92 -5.38 -2.61
N MET A 285 18.67 -5.74 -2.33
CA MET A 285 18.26 -7.13 -2.10
C MET A 285 17.27 -7.55 -3.20
N ALA A 286 17.57 -8.65 -3.89
CA ALA A 286 16.68 -9.30 -4.84
C ALA A 286 15.81 -10.37 -4.15
N PRO A 287 14.71 -10.83 -4.78
CA PRO A 287 13.99 -12.02 -4.34
C PRO A 287 14.93 -13.21 -4.06
N GLY A 288 14.85 -13.75 -2.84
CA GLY A 288 15.70 -14.83 -2.32
C GLY A 288 16.88 -14.35 -1.46
N ASP A 289 17.28 -13.09 -1.56
CA ASP A 289 18.33 -12.52 -0.72
C ASP A 289 17.88 -12.44 0.74
N SER A 290 18.82 -12.58 1.67
CA SER A 290 18.51 -12.53 3.09
C SER A 290 19.57 -11.82 3.92
N TRP A 291 19.16 -11.37 5.09
CA TRP A 291 20.02 -10.89 6.17
C TRP A 291 19.73 -11.71 7.43
N ASP A 292 20.78 -12.12 8.13
CA ASP A 292 20.73 -12.90 9.37
C ASP A 292 21.61 -12.22 10.41
N SER A 293 21.18 -12.17 11.68
CA SER A 293 21.92 -11.36 12.66
C SER A 293 23.25 -11.96 13.10
N GLY A 294 23.47 -13.27 12.88
CA GLY A 294 24.74 -13.93 13.15
C GLY A 294 25.72 -13.86 11.97
N SER A 295 25.21 -13.95 10.74
CA SER A 295 26.02 -14.11 9.53
C SER A 295 25.98 -12.95 8.55
N GLY A 296 25.11 -11.95 8.77
CA GLY A 296 24.94 -10.79 7.91
C GLY A 296 24.19 -11.12 6.63
N PHE A 297 24.58 -10.49 5.52
CA PHE A 297 23.89 -10.66 4.24
C PHE A 297 24.32 -11.93 3.49
N ALA A 298 23.33 -12.62 2.94
CA ALA A 298 23.49 -13.63 1.90
C ALA A 298 22.79 -13.13 0.63
N LEU A 299 23.57 -12.58 -0.29
CA LEU A 299 23.09 -11.99 -1.54
C LEU A 299 23.40 -12.91 -2.73
N THR A 300 22.44 -13.08 -3.62
CA THR A 300 22.57 -13.82 -4.88
C THR A 300 23.54 -13.15 -5.87
N GLY A 301 23.70 -11.82 -5.76
CA GLY A 301 24.59 -11.02 -6.60
C GLY A 301 24.11 -10.83 -8.05
N VAL A 302 22.85 -11.16 -8.34
CA VAL A 302 22.27 -11.01 -9.68
C VAL A 302 21.77 -9.58 -9.88
N ASP A 303 22.37 -8.86 -10.83
CA ASP A 303 21.87 -7.56 -11.26
C ASP A 303 20.81 -7.70 -12.35
N TRP A 304 19.55 -7.84 -11.93
CA TRP A 304 18.39 -7.91 -12.81
C TRP A 304 18.10 -6.62 -13.58
N TYR A 305 18.73 -5.50 -13.20
CA TYR A 305 18.49 -4.20 -13.81
C TYR A 305 19.53 -3.82 -14.88
N ALA A 306 20.65 -4.53 -14.95
CA ALA A 306 21.68 -4.32 -15.98
C ALA A 306 21.17 -4.56 -17.40
N ASP A 307 20.34 -5.58 -17.62
CA ASP A 307 19.69 -5.89 -18.91
C ASP A 307 18.16 -6.01 -18.73
N ARG A 308 17.58 -4.98 -18.10
CA ARG A 308 16.17 -4.96 -17.70
C ARG A 308 15.22 -5.20 -18.87
N GLU A 309 15.47 -4.58 -20.03
CA GLU A 309 14.59 -4.68 -21.20
C GLU A 309 14.48 -6.13 -21.68
N ARG A 310 15.61 -6.83 -21.80
CA ARG A 310 15.64 -8.24 -22.16
C ARG A 310 14.89 -9.09 -21.14
N HIS A 311 15.15 -8.93 -19.84
CA HIS A 311 14.50 -9.74 -18.82
C HIS A 311 12.98 -9.49 -18.76
N LEU A 312 12.53 -8.24 -18.96
CA LEU A 312 11.11 -7.92 -19.08
C LEU A 312 10.48 -8.54 -20.33
N ALA A 313 11.19 -8.59 -21.46
CA ALA A 313 10.72 -9.26 -22.67
C ALA A 313 10.59 -10.79 -22.47
N GLU A 314 11.58 -11.42 -21.83
CA GLU A 314 11.54 -12.85 -21.46
C GLU A 314 10.37 -13.14 -20.50
N LEU A 315 10.12 -12.26 -19.54
CA LEU A 315 9.01 -12.38 -18.60
C LEU A 315 7.65 -12.17 -19.30
N ALA A 316 7.54 -11.22 -20.21
CA ALA A 316 6.34 -10.99 -21.02
C ALA A 316 6.01 -12.21 -21.88
N GLU A 317 7.00 -12.85 -22.52
CA GLU A 317 6.77 -14.08 -23.30
C GLU A 317 6.33 -15.23 -22.39
N ARG A 318 6.97 -15.40 -21.22
CA ARG A 318 6.58 -16.41 -20.23
C ARG A 318 5.11 -16.29 -19.82
N HIS A 319 4.62 -15.06 -19.68
CA HIS A 319 3.25 -14.76 -19.24
C HIS A 319 2.29 -14.42 -20.37
N ARG A 320 2.72 -14.54 -21.63
CA ARG A 320 1.90 -14.24 -22.82
C ARG A 320 0.55 -14.97 -22.82
N PRO A 321 0.44 -16.28 -22.50
CA PRO A 321 -0.86 -16.95 -22.46
C PRO A 321 -1.84 -16.31 -21.46
N ALA A 322 -1.31 -15.82 -20.34
CA ALA A 322 -2.11 -15.18 -19.30
C ALA A 322 -2.61 -13.80 -19.76
N LEU A 323 -1.75 -13.02 -20.41
CA LEU A 323 -2.08 -11.71 -20.99
C LEU A 323 -3.12 -11.85 -22.12
N GLU A 324 -2.92 -12.79 -23.04
CA GLU A 324 -3.87 -13.09 -24.13
C GLU A 324 -5.23 -13.54 -23.59
N ALA A 325 -5.25 -14.40 -22.57
CA ALA A 325 -6.50 -14.81 -21.93
C ALA A 325 -7.25 -13.64 -21.30
N ARG A 326 -6.55 -12.65 -20.73
CA ARG A 326 -7.22 -11.45 -20.21
C ARG A 326 -7.71 -10.53 -21.32
N ALA A 327 -6.93 -10.36 -22.38
CA ALA A 327 -7.37 -9.57 -23.54
C ALA A 327 -8.67 -10.17 -24.14
N ALA A 328 -8.74 -11.49 -24.27
CA ALA A 328 -9.93 -12.18 -24.74
C ALA A 328 -11.12 -12.07 -23.76
N ASP A 329 -10.87 -12.10 -22.44
CA ASP A 329 -11.90 -11.87 -21.42
C ASP A 329 -12.45 -10.44 -21.45
N GLU A 330 -11.62 -9.45 -21.79
CA GLU A 330 -12.04 -8.05 -21.90
C GLU A 330 -12.71 -7.71 -23.25
N GLU A 331 -12.46 -8.51 -24.29
CA GLU A 331 -12.95 -8.25 -25.63
C GLU A 331 -14.49 -8.19 -25.68
N GLY A 332 -15.02 -7.10 -26.23
CA GLY A 332 -16.46 -6.88 -26.37
C GLY A 332 -17.21 -6.59 -25.06
N ARG A 333 -16.53 -6.55 -23.91
CA ARG A 333 -17.15 -6.14 -22.64
C ARG A 333 -17.22 -4.62 -22.57
N THR A 334 -18.44 -4.12 -22.43
CA THR A 334 -18.73 -2.69 -22.35
C THR A 334 -19.18 -2.30 -20.95
N LEU A 335 -19.10 -1.00 -20.66
CA LEU A 335 -19.58 -0.45 -19.40
C LEU A 335 -21.09 -0.25 -19.45
N ASP A 336 -21.82 -0.79 -18.49
CA ASP A 336 -23.27 -0.56 -18.36
C ASP A 336 -23.54 0.86 -17.81
N PRO A 337 -24.34 1.69 -18.52
CA PRO A 337 -24.73 3.01 -18.03
C PRO A 337 -25.37 2.99 -16.64
N ALA A 338 -26.18 1.96 -16.33
CA ALA A 338 -26.84 1.84 -15.05
C ALA A 338 -25.84 1.58 -13.92
N LEU A 339 -24.79 0.79 -14.17
CA LEU A 339 -23.72 0.54 -13.21
C LEU A 339 -22.94 1.83 -12.90
N PHE A 340 -22.58 2.59 -13.95
CA PHE A 340 -21.91 3.88 -13.79
C PHE A 340 -22.74 4.87 -12.97
N GLU A 341 -24.01 5.06 -13.35
CA GLU A 341 -24.92 5.98 -12.67
C GLU A 341 -25.20 5.54 -11.23
N ALA A 342 -25.27 4.23 -10.96
CA ALA A 342 -25.45 3.70 -9.61
C ALA A 342 -24.21 3.96 -8.73
N HIS A 343 -23.02 3.60 -9.22
CA HIS A 343 -21.77 3.71 -8.46
C HIS A 343 -21.39 5.17 -8.21
N LEU A 344 -21.19 5.94 -9.28
CA LEU A 344 -20.77 7.34 -9.15
C LEU A 344 -21.90 8.25 -8.68
N GLY A 345 -23.16 7.91 -8.98
CA GLY A 345 -24.31 8.59 -8.38
C GLY A 345 -24.39 8.40 -6.86
N ARG A 346 -23.98 7.23 -6.34
CA ARG A 346 -23.84 7.03 -4.89
C ARG A 346 -22.66 7.82 -4.34
N PHE A 347 -21.50 7.79 -5.00
CA PHE A 347 -20.33 8.58 -4.61
C PHE A 347 -20.66 10.08 -4.43
N VAL A 348 -21.25 10.73 -5.45
CA VAL A 348 -21.57 12.18 -5.37
C VAL A 348 -22.64 12.52 -4.33
N ARG A 349 -23.50 11.56 -3.94
CA ARG A 349 -24.47 11.72 -2.86
C ARG A 349 -23.87 11.54 -1.47
N GLU A 350 -22.83 10.71 -1.35
CA GLU A 350 -22.21 10.35 -0.06
C GLU A 350 -21.02 11.23 0.31
N VAL A 351 -20.35 11.84 -0.67
CA VAL A 351 -19.29 12.82 -0.45
C VAL A 351 -19.88 14.17 0.01
N PRO A 352 -19.36 14.77 1.10
CA PRO A 352 -19.78 16.10 1.54
C PRO A 352 -19.52 17.17 0.48
N ARG A 353 -20.55 17.94 0.11
CA ARG A 353 -20.47 18.97 -0.95
C ARG A 353 -19.37 20.01 -0.72
N LEU A 354 -19.12 20.41 0.52
CA LEU A 354 -18.05 21.37 0.83
C LEU A 354 -16.66 20.80 0.52
N LEU A 355 -16.46 19.52 0.82
CA LEU A 355 -15.21 18.82 0.53
C LEU A 355 -15.05 18.63 -0.98
N ALA A 356 -16.12 18.19 -1.66
CA ALA A 356 -16.14 18.06 -3.11
C ALA A 356 -15.81 19.38 -3.83
N ARG A 357 -16.44 20.50 -3.46
CA ARG A 357 -16.15 21.82 -4.05
C ARG A 357 -14.74 22.33 -3.83
N ARG A 358 -14.05 21.84 -2.79
CA ARG A 358 -12.67 22.22 -2.49
C ARG A 358 -11.66 21.40 -3.27
N LEU A 359 -11.94 20.11 -3.47
CA LEU A 359 -10.98 19.15 -4.03
C LEU A 359 -11.25 18.82 -5.50
N VAL A 360 -12.50 18.88 -5.94
CA VAL A 360 -12.97 18.47 -7.27
C VAL A 360 -13.98 19.50 -7.74
N ASP A 361 -13.51 20.70 -8.04
CA ASP A 361 -14.34 21.84 -8.47
C ASP A 361 -14.74 21.79 -9.94
N ARG A 362 -14.20 20.83 -10.70
CA ARG A 362 -14.41 20.62 -12.14
C ARG A 362 -14.81 19.16 -12.40
N PRO A 363 -15.64 18.88 -13.42
CA PRO A 363 -16.03 17.51 -13.76
C PRO A 363 -14.84 16.64 -14.18
N VAL A 364 -14.87 15.36 -13.80
CA VAL A 364 -13.97 14.33 -14.34
C VAL A 364 -14.75 13.48 -15.34
N VAL A 365 -14.15 13.16 -16.48
CA VAL A 365 -14.83 12.54 -17.61
C VAL A 365 -14.18 11.21 -17.98
N PHE A 366 -14.96 10.14 -18.04
CA PHE A 366 -14.58 8.85 -18.60
C PHE A 366 -15.03 8.78 -20.07
N VAL A 367 -14.12 8.40 -20.97
CA VAL A 367 -14.43 8.18 -22.38
C VAL A 367 -14.89 6.74 -22.56
N VAL A 368 -16.12 6.56 -23.04
CA VAL A 368 -16.81 5.26 -23.21
C VAL A 368 -17.21 5.10 -24.69
N PRO A 369 -16.31 4.59 -25.55
CA PRO A 369 -16.54 4.52 -26.99
C PRO A 369 -17.72 3.62 -27.41
N SER A 370 -18.12 2.65 -26.58
CA SER A 370 -19.26 1.79 -26.86
C SER A 370 -20.61 2.52 -26.89
N ASP A 371 -20.70 3.74 -26.34
CA ASP A 371 -21.86 4.62 -26.40
C ASP A 371 -21.61 5.79 -27.38
N PRO A 372 -21.80 5.59 -28.70
CA PRO A 372 -21.46 6.61 -29.70
C PRO A 372 -22.36 7.85 -29.64
N ALA A 373 -23.54 7.76 -29.02
CA ALA A 373 -24.45 8.89 -28.87
C ALA A 373 -23.97 9.83 -27.75
N THR A 374 -23.48 9.25 -26.66
CA THR A 374 -22.97 10.01 -25.51
C THR A 374 -21.69 9.41 -24.94
N PRO A 375 -20.55 9.48 -25.65
CA PRO A 375 -19.32 8.77 -25.25
C PRO A 375 -18.57 9.43 -24.07
N TYR A 376 -19.01 10.61 -23.61
CA TYR A 376 -18.37 11.33 -22.50
C TYR A 376 -19.20 11.20 -21.23
N TRP A 377 -18.80 10.27 -20.36
CA TRP A 377 -19.50 9.95 -19.12
C TRP A 377 -18.81 10.65 -17.96
N TRP A 378 -19.46 11.66 -17.39
CA TRP A 378 -18.84 12.58 -16.46
C TRP A 378 -19.42 12.49 -15.06
N VAL A 379 -18.58 12.84 -14.09
CA VAL A 379 -18.91 12.96 -12.67
C VAL A 379 -18.51 14.35 -12.18
N ASP A 380 -19.46 15.04 -11.56
CA ASP A 380 -19.28 16.37 -10.97
C ASP A 380 -19.66 16.32 -9.49
N PRO A 381 -18.70 16.00 -8.60
CA PRO A 381 -18.94 15.97 -7.17
C PRO A 381 -19.30 17.35 -6.59
N ALA A 382 -18.78 18.44 -7.16
CA ALA A 382 -19.03 19.81 -6.68
C ALA A 382 -20.51 20.20 -6.78
N ARG A 383 -21.14 19.79 -7.89
CA ARG A 383 -22.56 20.01 -8.20
C ARG A 383 -23.43 18.81 -7.81
N GLY A 384 -22.83 17.68 -7.43
CA GLY A 384 -23.51 16.47 -6.96
C GLY A 384 -24.24 15.74 -8.07
N ARG A 385 -23.62 15.64 -9.26
CA ARG A 385 -24.23 15.11 -10.47
C ARG A 385 -23.32 14.12 -11.18
N VAL A 386 -23.94 13.20 -11.92
CA VAL A 386 -23.30 12.37 -12.92
C VAL A 386 -24.13 12.51 -14.20
N GLY A 387 -23.51 12.30 -15.35
CA GLY A 387 -24.22 12.36 -16.62
C GLY A 387 -23.39 11.88 -17.79
N ARG A 388 -24.00 11.94 -18.96
CA ARG A 388 -23.43 11.48 -20.23
C ARG A 388 -23.73 12.53 -21.30
N SER A 389 -22.80 12.79 -22.20
CA SER A 389 -22.97 13.81 -23.23
C SER A 389 -22.22 13.47 -24.52
N ALA A 390 -22.65 14.08 -25.63
CA ALA A 390 -22.04 13.93 -26.95
C ALA A 390 -20.67 14.64 -27.06
N ALA A 391 -20.43 15.65 -26.24
CA ALA A 391 -19.17 16.37 -26.08
C ALA A 391 -18.80 16.44 -24.59
N PRO A 392 -17.50 16.53 -24.23
CA PRO A 392 -17.11 16.70 -22.84
C PRO A 392 -17.59 18.07 -22.32
N PRO A 393 -17.89 18.20 -21.01
CA PRO A 393 -18.20 19.51 -20.41
C PRO A 393 -17.06 20.51 -20.65
N ASP A 394 -17.39 21.75 -21.01
CA ASP A 394 -16.37 22.78 -21.31
C ASP A 394 -15.42 23.05 -20.14
N ASP A 395 -15.90 22.90 -18.89
CA ASP A 395 -15.13 23.12 -17.65
C ASP A 395 -14.49 21.84 -17.08
N HIS A 396 -14.46 20.73 -17.81
CA HIS A 396 -13.89 19.46 -17.33
C HIS A 396 -12.43 19.61 -16.88
N ALA A 397 -12.02 18.84 -15.87
CA ALA A 397 -10.64 18.76 -15.39
C ALA A 397 -9.82 17.76 -16.20
N SER A 398 -10.40 16.60 -16.49
CA SER A 398 -9.68 15.50 -17.11
C SER A 398 -10.58 14.63 -17.99
N LEU A 399 -9.96 14.07 -19.04
CA LEU A 399 -10.51 13.04 -19.91
C LEU A 399 -9.74 11.75 -19.68
N ILE A 400 -10.43 10.76 -19.13
CA ILE A 400 -9.87 9.49 -18.68
C ILE A 400 -10.26 8.39 -19.66
N ARG A 401 -9.27 7.66 -20.14
CA ARG A 401 -9.42 6.48 -21.01
C ARG A 401 -8.90 5.26 -20.28
N VAL A 402 -9.77 4.27 -20.13
CA VAL A 402 -9.51 2.98 -19.51
C VAL A 402 -10.33 1.94 -20.28
N SER A 403 -9.87 0.69 -20.34
CA SER A 403 -10.69 -0.43 -20.82
C SER A 403 -12.06 -0.44 -20.11
N GLU A 404 -13.14 -0.48 -20.89
CA GLU A 404 -14.50 -0.50 -20.35
C GLU A 404 -14.76 -1.74 -19.47
N ALA A 405 -14.12 -2.87 -19.80
CA ALA A 405 -14.15 -4.08 -19.00
C ALA A 405 -13.53 -3.85 -17.61
N VAL A 406 -12.40 -3.14 -17.54
CA VAL A 406 -11.74 -2.78 -16.28
C VAL A 406 -12.62 -1.83 -15.46
N LEU A 407 -13.24 -0.82 -16.09
CA LEU A 407 -14.19 0.07 -15.41
C LEU A 407 -15.40 -0.70 -14.86
N ALA A 408 -15.97 -1.60 -15.66
CA ALA A 408 -17.11 -2.41 -15.25
C ALA A 408 -16.76 -3.32 -14.07
N ASP A 409 -15.63 -4.04 -14.15
CA ASP A 409 -15.13 -4.88 -13.06
C ASP A 409 -14.90 -4.05 -11.79
N ALA A 410 -14.23 -2.91 -11.91
CA ALA A 410 -13.87 -2.07 -10.76
C ALA A 410 -15.08 -1.42 -10.09
N MET A 411 -16.05 -0.91 -10.87
CA MET A 411 -17.28 -0.33 -10.31
C MET A 411 -18.18 -1.39 -9.70
N ALA A 412 -18.29 -2.58 -10.31
CA ALA A 412 -19.07 -3.68 -9.75
C ALA A 412 -18.51 -4.15 -8.39
N ALA A 413 -17.19 -4.16 -8.25
CA ALA A 413 -16.51 -4.53 -7.00
C ALA A 413 -16.34 -3.35 -6.01
N GLY A 414 -16.67 -2.12 -6.39
CA GLY A 414 -16.53 -0.94 -5.54
C GLY A 414 -15.08 -0.55 -5.24
N ILE A 415 -14.19 -0.75 -6.21
CA ILE A 415 -12.74 -0.55 -6.13
C ILE A 415 -12.24 0.32 -7.29
N LEU A 416 -13.05 1.26 -7.76
CA LEU A 416 -12.70 2.09 -8.92
C LEU A 416 -11.39 2.85 -8.68
N HIS A 417 -11.08 3.28 -7.45
CA HIS A 417 -9.80 3.94 -7.14
C HIS A 417 -8.56 3.11 -7.49
N MET A 418 -8.65 1.77 -7.47
CA MET A 418 -7.56 0.86 -7.83
C MET A 418 -7.17 0.91 -9.30
N VAL A 419 -8.04 1.44 -10.17
CA VAL A 419 -7.73 1.62 -11.58
C VAL A 419 -6.56 2.59 -11.77
N HIS A 420 -6.39 3.56 -10.88
CA HIS A 420 -5.25 4.49 -10.93
C HIS A 420 -3.92 3.79 -10.66
N GLY A 421 -3.86 2.93 -9.65
CA GLY A 421 -2.68 2.09 -9.36
C GLY A 421 -2.42 1.03 -10.44
N SER A 422 -3.44 0.64 -11.21
CA SER A 422 -3.27 -0.37 -12.26
C SER A 422 -2.34 0.02 -13.39
N MET A 423 -2.02 1.30 -13.56
CA MET A 423 -1.28 1.82 -14.71
C MET A 423 -1.93 1.54 -16.08
N ARG A 424 -3.18 1.06 -16.12
CA ARG A 424 -3.97 0.81 -17.34
C ARG A 424 -4.94 1.96 -17.66
N ILE A 425 -4.56 3.15 -17.23
CA ILE A 425 -5.28 4.41 -17.41
C ILE A 425 -4.45 5.33 -18.30
N ARG A 426 -5.13 6.14 -19.11
CA ARG A 426 -4.54 7.28 -19.80
C ARG A 426 -5.41 8.50 -19.51
N THR A 427 -4.79 9.58 -19.05
CA THR A 427 -5.52 10.78 -18.64
C THR A 427 -4.98 12.01 -19.36
N HIS A 428 -5.85 12.70 -20.08
CA HIS A 428 -5.57 14.03 -20.61
C HIS A 428 -6.11 15.08 -19.64
N LEU A 429 -5.26 15.98 -19.15
CA LEU A 429 -5.62 17.08 -18.26
C LEU A 429 -5.89 18.36 -19.08
N ALA A 430 -7.08 18.93 -18.90
CA ALA A 430 -7.33 20.29 -19.31
C ALA A 430 -6.51 21.25 -18.42
N ALA A 431 -6.09 22.40 -18.94
CA ALA A 431 -5.22 23.33 -18.20
C ALA A 431 -5.72 23.64 -16.78
N GLY A 432 -4.85 23.45 -15.77
CA GLY A 432 -5.16 23.61 -14.34
C GLY A 432 -6.08 22.52 -13.78
N GLY A 433 -6.17 21.37 -14.46
CA GLY A 433 -7.09 20.27 -14.17
C GLY A 433 -6.55 19.29 -13.13
N VAL A 434 -5.22 19.24 -12.95
CA VAL A 434 -4.53 18.23 -12.12
C VAL A 434 -5.09 18.13 -10.70
N ARG A 435 -5.39 19.27 -10.06
CA ARG A 435 -5.89 19.30 -8.69
C ARG A 435 -7.24 18.59 -8.57
N ALA A 436 -8.15 18.84 -9.51
CA ALA A 436 -9.48 18.24 -9.51
C ALA A 436 -9.44 16.75 -9.85
N ASP A 437 -8.57 16.34 -10.78
CA ASP A 437 -8.38 14.92 -11.13
C ASP A 437 -7.85 14.10 -9.93
N LEU A 438 -6.73 14.53 -9.36
CA LEU A 438 -6.14 13.86 -8.21
C LEU A 438 -7.03 13.96 -6.96
N GLY A 439 -7.75 15.08 -6.79
CA GLY A 439 -8.77 15.23 -5.77
C GLY A 439 -9.92 14.23 -5.92
N PHE A 440 -10.31 13.91 -7.16
CA PHE A 440 -11.34 12.92 -7.46
C PHE A 440 -10.87 11.51 -7.05
N TRP A 441 -9.68 11.09 -7.48
CA TRP A 441 -9.11 9.80 -7.12
C TRP A 441 -8.94 9.65 -5.60
N GLY A 442 -8.42 10.68 -4.92
CA GLY A 442 -8.27 10.67 -3.47
C GLY A 442 -9.60 10.61 -2.70
N LEU A 443 -10.63 11.32 -3.18
CA LEU A 443 -11.97 11.24 -2.57
C LEU A 443 -12.64 9.90 -2.81
N LEU A 444 -12.47 9.34 -4.01
CA LEU A 444 -12.99 8.04 -4.38
C LEU A 444 -12.40 6.94 -3.49
N MET A 445 -11.08 6.95 -3.30
CA MET A 445 -10.37 6.05 -2.37
C MET A 445 -10.94 6.13 -0.95
N ILE A 446 -10.99 7.33 -0.36
CA ILE A 446 -11.51 7.55 1.01
C ILE A 446 -12.97 7.06 1.15
N TRP A 447 -13.77 7.20 0.10
CA TRP A 447 -15.15 6.71 0.09
C TRP A 447 -15.24 5.19 -0.03
N GLU A 448 -14.52 4.58 -0.97
CA GLU A 448 -14.56 3.12 -1.23
C GLU A 448 -14.00 2.33 -0.03
N ILE A 449 -12.97 2.83 0.65
CA ILE A 449 -12.43 2.20 1.88
C ILE A 449 -13.28 2.50 3.13
N GLY A 450 -14.38 3.25 3.00
CA GLY A 450 -15.41 3.36 4.04
C GLY A 450 -15.28 4.53 5.03
N TYR A 451 -14.40 5.52 4.78
CA TYR A 451 -14.38 6.73 5.62
C TYR A 451 -15.55 7.68 5.31
N LEU A 452 -16.19 7.55 4.14
CA LEU A 452 -17.40 8.26 3.77
C LEU A 452 -18.58 7.29 3.58
N PRO A 453 -19.83 7.73 3.82
CA PRO A 453 -20.25 9.08 4.20
C PRO A 453 -20.03 9.41 5.68
N LEU A 454 -19.68 10.67 5.98
CA LEU A 454 -19.42 11.14 7.35
C LEU A 454 -20.52 10.80 8.34
N ARG A 455 -21.79 10.85 7.92
CA ARG A 455 -22.96 10.52 8.77
C ARG A 455 -22.92 9.11 9.38
N ARG A 456 -22.14 8.18 8.81
CA ARG A 456 -21.94 6.82 9.35
C ARG A 456 -20.62 6.71 10.11
N THR A 457 -19.61 7.44 9.67
CA THR A 457 -18.23 7.26 10.12
C THR A 457 -17.87 8.13 11.32
N VAL A 458 -18.30 9.39 11.37
CA VAL A 458 -17.92 10.32 12.46
C VAL A 458 -18.49 9.93 13.83
N TRP A 459 -19.46 9.03 13.88
CA TRP A 459 -20.01 8.51 15.14
C TRP A 459 -19.30 7.27 15.64
N ARG A 460 -18.36 6.70 14.87
CA ARG A 460 -17.58 5.53 15.27
C ARG A 460 -16.41 5.96 16.15
N PRO A 461 -16.33 5.53 17.42
CA PRO A 461 -15.21 5.88 18.30
C PRO A 461 -13.83 5.52 17.72
N ARG A 462 -13.78 4.44 16.94
CA ARG A 462 -12.57 3.96 16.27
C ARG A 462 -11.89 5.03 15.41
N VAL A 463 -12.65 5.83 14.67
CA VAL A 463 -12.13 6.88 13.78
C VAL A 463 -11.39 7.94 14.59
N TRP A 464 -12.00 8.41 15.67
CA TRP A 464 -11.42 9.42 16.55
C TRP A 464 -10.22 8.90 17.34
N VAL A 465 -10.27 7.64 17.79
CA VAL A 465 -9.14 7.01 18.48
C VAL A 465 -7.94 6.87 17.53
N ALA A 466 -8.17 6.46 16.28
CA ALA A 466 -7.11 6.36 15.28
C ALA A 466 -6.51 7.74 14.98
N ALA A 467 -7.35 8.76 14.74
CA ALA A 467 -6.92 10.13 14.46
C ALA A 467 -6.16 10.74 15.65
N ALA A 468 -6.66 10.58 16.88
CA ALA A 468 -6.04 11.14 18.09
C ALA A 468 -4.65 10.57 18.33
N ARG A 469 -4.41 9.29 18.04
CA ARG A 469 -3.08 8.68 18.17
C ARG A 469 -2.08 9.22 17.15
N ARG A 470 -2.57 9.74 16.01
CA ARG A 470 -1.78 10.28 14.89
C ARG A 470 -1.65 11.80 14.89
N TRP A 471 -1.86 12.45 16.03
CA TRP A 471 -1.76 13.92 16.14
C TRP A 471 -0.44 14.51 15.61
N ARG A 472 0.66 13.74 15.63
CA ARG A 472 1.96 14.18 15.10
C ARG A 472 1.92 14.47 13.61
N GLU A 473 1.25 13.62 12.85
CA GLU A 473 1.03 13.81 11.41
C GLU A 473 0.20 15.07 11.15
N LEU A 474 -0.85 15.30 11.94
CA LEU A 474 -1.65 16.51 11.82
C LEU A 474 -0.80 17.77 12.03
N LEU A 475 0.13 17.76 13.00
CA LEU A 475 1.04 18.87 13.22
C LEU A 475 2.04 19.07 12.07
N ASP A 476 2.50 17.98 11.45
CA ASP A 476 3.40 18.07 10.29
C ASP A 476 2.67 18.66 9.07
N GLN A 477 1.35 18.46 8.96
CA GLN A 477 0.51 19.01 7.89
C GLN A 477 0.05 20.47 8.12
N LEU A 478 0.10 20.98 9.36
CA LEU A 478 -0.37 22.35 9.69
C LEU A 478 0.31 23.46 8.86
N PRO A 479 1.64 23.46 8.62
CA PRO A 479 2.28 24.49 7.81
C PRO A 479 1.74 24.54 6.36
N GLY A 480 1.51 23.39 5.73
CA GLY A 480 0.93 23.30 4.38
C GLY A 480 -0.52 23.78 4.33
N LEU A 481 -1.32 23.43 5.36
CA LEU A 481 -2.70 23.91 5.50
C LEU A 481 -2.77 25.44 5.69
N ALA A 482 -1.82 26.03 6.42
CA ALA A 482 -1.74 27.47 6.66
C ALA A 482 -1.36 28.26 5.40
N ARG A 483 -0.50 27.69 4.54
CA ARG A 483 -0.09 28.30 3.26
C ARG A 483 -1.18 28.28 2.18
N ARG A 484 -2.30 27.57 2.41
CA ARG A 484 -3.38 27.37 1.42
C ARG A 484 -2.87 26.89 0.07
N ASP A 485 -1.83 26.06 0.08
CA ASP A 485 -1.30 25.41 -1.13
C ASP A 485 -1.77 23.94 -1.17
N PRO A 486 -2.97 23.68 -1.72
CA PRO A 486 -3.50 22.32 -1.83
C PRO A 486 -2.71 21.47 -2.83
N VAL A 487 -1.90 22.07 -3.71
CA VAL A 487 -1.12 21.38 -4.73
C VAL A 487 0.18 20.83 -4.10
N GLY A 488 0.88 21.63 -3.31
CA GLY A 488 2.02 21.17 -2.51
C GLY A 488 1.63 20.06 -1.52
N HIS A 489 0.46 20.18 -0.87
CA HIS A 489 -0.04 19.16 0.07
C HIS A 489 -0.43 17.84 -0.61
N LEU A 490 -0.78 17.90 -1.89
CA LEU A 490 -1.07 16.74 -2.73
C LEU A 490 0.23 16.09 -3.21
N ALA A 491 1.21 16.90 -3.66
CA ALA A 491 2.55 16.45 -3.99
C ALA A 491 3.26 15.79 -2.78
N GLU A 492 3.06 16.30 -1.56
CA GLU A 492 3.55 15.69 -0.33
C GLU A 492 3.04 14.25 -0.10
N ARG A 493 1.80 13.94 -0.53
CA ARG A 493 1.26 12.58 -0.48
C ARG A 493 1.94 11.63 -1.46
N PHE A 494 2.52 12.17 -2.53
CA PHE A 494 3.32 11.42 -3.51
C PHE A 494 4.81 11.37 -3.15
N GLY A 495 5.20 11.92 -2.00
CA GLY A 495 6.60 11.95 -1.61
C GLY A 495 7.37 13.19 -2.09
N ALA A 496 6.74 14.25 -2.59
CA ALA A 496 7.43 15.53 -2.77
C ALA A 496 7.71 16.17 -1.41
N THR A 497 8.93 16.65 -1.16
CA THR A 497 9.17 17.58 -0.06
C THR A 497 8.78 18.97 -0.56
N ALA A 498 8.22 19.81 0.32
CA ALA A 498 8.00 21.22 0.01
C ALA A 498 9.36 21.94 -0.06
N GLY A 499 10.07 21.77 -1.18
CA GLY A 499 11.24 22.57 -1.55
C GLY A 499 10.79 23.88 -2.19
N ASP A 500 11.43 24.99 -1.82
CA ASP A 500 11.21 26.30 -2.43
C ASP A 500 11.30 26.19 -3.97
N PRO A 501 10.35 26.74 -4.74
CA PRO A 501 10.52 26.84 -6.18
C PRO A 501 11.75 27.72 -6.44
N GLN A 502 12.80 27.14 -7.03
CA GLN A 502 13.84 27.93 -7.68
C GLN A 502 13.33 28.45 -9.03
#